data_AF-A0A959FIW1-F1
#
_entry.id   AF-A0A959FIW1-F1
#
_cell.length_a   1.000
_cell.length_b   1.000
_cell.length_c   1.000
_cell.angle_alpha   90.00
_cell.angle_beta   90.00
_cell.angle_gamma   90.00
#
_symmetry.space_group_name_H-M   'P 1'
#
loop_
_entity.id
_entity.type
_entity.pdbx_description
1 polymer ?
#
loop_
_entity_poly.entity_id
_entity_poly.type
_entity_poly.pdbx_seq_one_letter_code
_entity_poly.pdbx_strand_id
1 'polypeptide(L)'
;MIMFRHWLRYFLPAMLIFALACEQQEPLQPIRLQGAVDLFLQGEIREPEQGAFSPFQVTLGRFNEEEGHVFWNGSFSAGALGTTLIMGAYGDQYWVRPLFGFQFWPVHIPDGREMTREEVEAFFAPGTTFAFGQGEGKVDFALRLPVGGPFPDIEASRASFLENPGGQLTIVSLEDYTYQELWPLGKRTVSGKLIRCTLEGQIGRYDREAAEVDTIPWPGFLTDEVVEIINGECVFFVKYR
;
A
#
# COMPACT_ATOMS: atom_id res chain seq x y z
N MET A 1 -75.49 -20.03 -44.06
CA MET A 1 -74.61 -18.85 -44.21
C MET A 1 -73.49 -19.02 -43.20
N ILE A 2 -72.27 -19.52 -43.49
CA ILE A 2 -71.28 -19.14 -44.54
C ILE A 2 -71.10 -17.61 -44.48
N MET A 3 -69.96 -16.95 -44.20
CA MET A 3 -68.51 -17.19 -44.26
C MET A 3 -67.85 -16.12 -43.34
N PHE A 4 -66.81 -16.41 -42.53
CA PHE A 4 -65.35 -16.35 -42.81
C PHE A 4 -64.69 -14.96 -42.95
N ARG A 5 -63.49 -14.87 -42.33
CA ARG A 5 -62.35 -13.93 -42.48
C ARG A 5 -62.30 -12.72 -41.54
N HIS A 6 -61.46 -12.79 -40.49
CA HIS A 6 -60.00 -12.52 -40.43
C HIS A 6 -59.75 -11.05 -40.03
N TRP A 7 -59.10 -10.81 -38.89
CA TRP A 7 -57.69 -10.41 -38.80
C TRP A 7 -57.36 -9.98 -37.36
N LEU A 8 -56.21 -10.48 -36.89
CA LEU A 8 -55.40 -10.10 -35.73
C LEU A 8 -55.66 -8.72 -35.12
N ARG A 9 -55.68 -8.64 -33.78
CA ARG A 9 -54.77 -7.75 -33.03
C ARG A 9 -54.74 -8.08 -31.53
N TYR A 10 -53.66 -8.77 -31.15
CA TYR A 10 -52.85 -8.60 -29.95
C TYR A 10 -53.56 -8.35 -28.61
N PHE A 11 -53.63 -9.37 -27.76
CA PHE A 11 -53.48 -9.22 -26.31
C PHE A 11 -52.92 -10.53 -25.73
N LEU A 12 -51.60 -10.69 -25.83
CA LEU A 12 -50.81 -11.65 -25.07
C LEU A 12 -49.88 -10.80 -24.21
N PRO A 13 -50.08 -10.71 -22.88
CA PRO A 13 -49.09 -10.06 -22.04
C PRO A 13 -47.85 -10.95 -22.03
N ALA A 14 -46.76 -10.40 -22.52
CA ALA A 14 -45.45 -11.01 -22.52
C ALA A 14 -45.08 -11.44 -21.09
N MET A 15 -44.80 -12.73 -20.92
CA MET A 15 -43.95 -13.19 -19.83
C MET A 15 -42.60 -12.48 -19.97
N LEU A 16 -42.38 -11.48 -19.13
CA LEU A 16 -41.06 -10.93 -18.87
C LEU A 16 -40.25 -12.01 -18.14
N ILE A 17 -39.53 -12.80 -18.93
CA ILE A 17 -38.40 -13.59 -18.45
C ILE A 17 -37.36 -12.56 -17.99
N PHE A 18 -37.29 -12.32 -16.70
CA PHE A 18 -36.10 -11.74 -16.07
C PHE A 18 -35.00 -12.79 -16.20
N ALA A 19 -34.34 -12.81 -17.36
CA ALA A 19 -33.01 -13.34 -17.45
C ALA A 19 -32.17 -12.46 -16.54
N LEU A 20 -31.86 -12.99 -15.35
CA LEU A 20 -30.74 -12.55 -14.54
C LEU A 20 -29.51 -12.55 -15.44
N ALA A 21 -29.21 -11.40 -16.03
CA ALA A 21 -27.84 -11.07 -16.33
C ALA A 21 -27.16 -10.97 -14.97
N CYS A 22 -26.68 -12.11 -14.47
CA CYS A 22 -25.46 -12.11 -13.70
C CYS A 22 -24.43 -11.45 -14.61
N GLU A 23 -24.26 -10.13 -14.48
CA GLU A 23 -22.95 -9.53 -14.74
C GLU A 23 -22.02 -10.23 -13.77
N GLN A 24 -21.46 -11.33 -14.24
CA GLN A 24 -20.29 -11.94 -13.65
C GLN A 24 -19.22 -10.86 -13.81
N GLN A 25 -19.05 -10.08 -12.75
CA GLN A 25 -18.02 -9.06 -12.62
C GLN A 25 -16.73 -9.76 -13.01
N GLU A 26 -16.19 -9.44 -14.20
CA GLU A 26 -14.95 -10.03 -14.65
C GLU A 26 -13.93 -9.78 -13.53
N PRO A 27 -13.16 -10.80 -13.09
CA PRO A 27 -12.05 -10.53 -12.19
C PRO A 27 -11.22 -9.45 -12.89
N LEU A 28 -10.98 -8.34 -12.19
CA LEU A 28 -10.17 -7.22 -12.70
C LEU A 28 -8.94 -7.83 -13.39
N GLN A 29 -8.88 -7.73 -14.71
CA GLN A 29 -7.72 -8.23 -15.41
C GLN A 29 -6.54 -7.39 -14.92
N PRO A 30 -5.45 -8.01 -14.45
CA PRO A 30 -4.28 -7.25 -14.04
C PRO A 30 -3.86 -6.41 -15.24
N ILE A 31 -3.84 -5.09 -15.05
CA ILE A 31 -3.40 -4.15 -16.08
C ILE A 31 -1.97 -4.55 -16.46
N ARG A 32 -1.79 -5.15 -17.63
CA ARG A 32 -0.46 -5.35 -18.21
C ARG A 32 0.03 -3.99 -18.68
N LEU A 33 0.81 -3.34 -17.83
CA LEU A 33 1.46 -2.07 -18.15
C LEU A 33 2.56 -2.31 -19.19
N GLN A 34 2.37 -1.78 -20.41
CA GLN A 34 3.46 -1.53 -21.35
C GLN A 34 4.08 -0.17 -20.99
N GLY A 35 5.26 -0.17 -20.39
CA GLY A 35 5.93 1.05 -19.90
C GLY A 35 6.19 1.00 -18.40
N ALA A 36 7.11 1.85 -17.92
CA ALA A 36 7.68 1.86 -16.57
C ALA A 36 6.62 1.72 -15.45
N VAL A 37 6.95 0.95 -14.41
CA VAL A 37 6.07 0.70 -13.28
C VAL A 37 6.10 1.91 -12.34
N ASP A 38 4.94 2.51 -12.15
CA ASP A 38 4.73 3.52 -11.11
C ASP A 38 4.62 2.80 -9.76
N LEU A 39 5.55 3.05 -8.85
CA LEU A 39 5.32 2.72 -7.44
C LEU A 39 4.26 3.66 -6.91
N PHE A 40 3.20 3.12 -6.33
CA PHE A 40 2.11 3.94 -5.84
C PHE A 40 1.47 3.36 -4.58
N LEU A 41 0.73 4.23 -3.92
CA LEU A 41 -0.30 3.91 -2.95
C LEU A 41 -1.51 4.78 -3.26
N GLN A 42 -2.68 4.18 -3.35
CA GLN A 42 -3.95 4.89 -3.53
C GLN A 42 -5.03 4.25 -2.68
N GLY A 43 -6.11 4.99 -2.45
CA GLY A 43 -7.28 4.51 -1.73
C GLY A 43 -8.13 5.67 -1.26
N GLU A 44 -8.87 5.44 -0.18
CA GLU A 44 -9.65 6.48 0.48
C GLU A 44 -9.24 6.58 1.96
N ILE A 45 -9.12 7.80 2.46
CA ILE A 45 -8.81 8.08 3.86
C ILE A 45 -9.96 8.81 4.55
N ARG A 46 -10.11 8.58 5.86
CA ARG A 46 -10.94 9.38 6.75
C ARG A 46 -10.09 9.81 7.92
N GLU A 47 -9.80 11.11 7.98
CA GLU A 47 -9.12 11.73 9.12
C GLU A 47 -10.06 11.78 10.34
N PRO A 48 -9.52 11.94 11.57
CA PRO A 48 -10.32 12.20 12.75
C PRO A 48 -11.32 13.34 12.50
N GLU A 49 -12.51 13.21 13.10
CA GLU A 49 -13.60 14.21 13.02
C GLU A 49 -14.21 14.43 11.62
N GLN A 50 -13.69 13.79 10.57
CA GLN A 50 -14.30 13.85 9.24
C GLN A 50 -15.45 12.84 9.10
N GLY A 51 -16.58 13.30 8.54
CA GLY A 51 -17.75 12.45 8.33
C GLY A 51 -17.70 11.56 7.08
N ALA A 52 -16.79 11.83 6.15
CA ALA A 52 -16.72 11.15 4.86
C ALA A 52 -15.28 10.78 4.48
N PHE A 53 -15.15 9.74 3.68
CA PHE A 53 -13.89 9.32 3.08
C PHE A 53 -13.51 10.26 1.93
N SER A 54 -12.22 10.53 1.79
CA SER A 54 -11.63 11.31 0.70
C SER A 54 -10.60 10.48 -0.05
N PRO A 55 -10.60 10.50 -1.40
CA PRO A 55 -9.63 9.76 -2.18
C PRO A 55 -8.23 10.36 -2.02
N PHE A 56 -7.21 9.50 -2.04
CA PHE A 56 -5.82 9.92 -2.08
C PHE A 56 -5.03 9.04 -3.06
N GLN A 57 -3.96 9.62 -3.61
CA GLN A 57 -2.98 8.90 -4.42
C GLN A 57 -1.60 9.49 -4.18
N VAL A 58 -0.65 8.62 -3.89
CA VAL A 58 0.77 8.93 -3.79
C VAL A 58 1.49 8.06 -4.81
N THR A 59 2.13 8.71 -5.78
CA THR A 59 2.91 8.04 -6.83
C THR A 59 4.34 8.53 -6.75
N LEU A 60 5.30 7.61 -6.74
CA LEU A 60 6.73 7.95 -6.81
C LEU A 60 7.25 8.05 -8.24
N GLY A 61 6.41 7.84 -9.24
CA GLY A 61 6.84 7.78 -10.63
C GLY A 61 7.88 6.67 -10.82
N ARG A 62 9.00 7.01 -11.49
CA ARG A 62 10.06 6.06 -11.85
C ARG A 62 11.12 5.93 -10.76
N PHE A 63 11.73 4.75 -10.65
CA PHE A 63 13.05 4.57 -10.04
C PHE A 63 14.10 5.34 -10.84
N ASN A 64 14.23 6.65 -10.62
CA ASN A 64 15.28 7.46 -11.19
C ASN A 64 15.67 8.56 -10.20
N GLU A 65 16.92 8.53 -9.72
CA GLU A 65 17.49 9.56 -8.86
C GLU A 65 17.49 10.95 -9.53
N GLU A 66 17.38 11.04 -10.87
CA GLU A 66 17.26 12.33 -11.58
C GLU A 66 16.03 13.15 -11.14
N GLU A 67 14.98 12.52 -10.60
CA GLU A 67 13.76 13.19 -10.13
C GLU A 67 13.70 13.33 -8.59
N GLY A 68 14.77 12.96 -7.86
CA GLY A 68 14.87 13.17 -6.41
C GLY A 68 14.02 12.22 -5.55
N HIS A 69 13.35 11.24 -6.15
CA HIS A 69 12.65 10.17 -5.45
C HIS A 69 13.57 8.98 -5.23
N VAL A 70 13.74 8.58 -3.97
CA VAL A 70 14.51 7.38 -3.66
C VAL A 70 13.64 6.33 -2.99
N PHE A 71 13.59 5.17 -3.62
CA PHE A 71 13.07 3.98 -2.97
C PHE A 71 14.18 3.39 -2.12
N TRP A 72 13.96 3.33 -0.81
CA TRP A 72 14.93 2.76 0.09
C TRP A 72 14.42 1.44 0.66
N ASN A 73 15.30 0.45 0.66
CA ASN A 73 15.09 -0.77 1.37
C ASN A 73 16.34 -1.24 2.11
N GLY A 74 16.14 -1.71 3.33
CA GLY A 74 17.22 -2.26 4.13
C GLY A 74 16.69 -3.07 5.31
N SER A 75 17.56 -3.95 5.81
CA SER A 75 17.33 -4.79 6.98
C SER A 75 17.96 -4.15 8.23
N PHE A 76 17.16 -3.83 9.25
CA PHE A 76 17.63 -3.18 10.49
C PHE A 76 17.20 -3.96 11.73
N SER A 77 18.08 -4.01 12.72
CA SER A 77 17.75 -4.54 14.04
C SER A 77 16.79 -3.59 14.75
N ALA A 78 15.57 -4.05 15.01
CA ALA A 78 14.57 -3.31 15.81
C ALA A 78 14.63 -3.73 17.29
N GLY A 79 15.85 -3.93 17.83
CA GLY A 79 16.06 -4.34 19.21
C GLY A 79 15.37 -5.67 19.52
N ALA A 80 14.47 -5.68 20.51
CA ALA A 80 13.78 -6.88 20.97
C ALA A 80 12.82 -7.50 19.93
N LEU A 81 12.45 -6.75 18.88
CA LEU A 81 11.57 -7.25 17.81
C LEU A 81 12.33 -7.97 16.68
N GLY A 82 13.67 -7.95 16.69
CA GLY A 82 14.51 -8.58 15.66
C GLY A 82 14.61 -7.77 14.37
N THR A 83 15.06 -8.44 13.29
CA THR A 83 15.31 -7.81 11.99
C THR A 83 14.04 -7.28 11.35
N THR A 84 14.13 -6.08 10.79
CA THR A 84 13.04 -5.45 10.06
C THR A 84 13.41 -5.12 8.63
N LEU A 85 12.50 -5.41 7.70
CA LEU A 85 12.58 -4.93 6.33
C LEU A 85 11.75 -3.65 6.22
N ILE A 86 12.42 -2.52 6.06
CA ILE A 86 11.77 -1.22 5.82
C ILE A 86 11.75 -0.96 4.33
N MET A 87 10.62 -0.52 3.82
CA MET A 87 10.42 -0.11 2.44
C MET A 87 9.68 1.20 2.44
N GLY A 88 10.24 2.21 1.79
CA GLY A 88 9.66 3.54 1.84
C GLY A 88 9.81 4.26 0.53
N ALA A 89 8.75 4.99 0.23
CA ALA A 89 8.68 5.98 -0.81
C ALA A 89 9.18 7.31 -0.28
N TYR A 90 10.41 7.75 -0.57
CA TYR A 90 10.92 9.03 -0.03
C TYR A 90 10.78 10.16 -1.05
N GLY A 91 10.24 11.29 -0.59
CA GLY A 91 10.03 12.49 -1.41
C GLY A 91 11.21 13.47 -1.43
N ASP A 92 12.29 13.19 -0.69
CA ASP A 92 13.47 14.04 -0.64
C ASP A 92 14.77 13.26 -0.42
N GLN A 93 15.89 13.91 -0.77
CA GLN A 93 17.27 13.44 -0.61
C GLN A 93 17.75 13.34 0.84
N TYR A 94 16.92 13.70 1.82
CA TYR A 94 17.29 13.73 3.23
C TYR A 94 16.83 12.48 3.98
N TRP A 95 16.06 11.59 3.34
CA TRP A 95 15.73 10.25 3.82
C TRP A 95 14.99 10.21 5.16
N VAL A 96 14.49 11.35 5.65
CA VAL A 96 14.00 11.43 7.04
C VAL A 96 12.57 10.91 7.13
N ARG A 97 11.73 11.10 6.10
CA ARG A 97 10.27 10.87 6.19
C ARG A 97 9.70 10.30 4.89
N PRO A 98 9.26 9.03 4.88
CA PRO A 98 8.62 8.45 3.70
C PRO A 98 7.25 9.11 3.46
N LEU A 99 6.90 9.32 2.19
CA LEU A 99 5.53 9.63 1.74
C LEU A 99 4.57 8.49 2.09
N PHE A 100 5.02 7.25 1.88
CA PHE A 100 4.43 6.05 2.46
C PHE A 100 5.51 4.99 2.66
N GLY A 101 5.30 4.06 3.58
CA GLY A 101 6.24 2.98 3.80
C GLY A 101 5.67 1.83 4.59
N PHE A 102 6.41 0.74 4.59
CA PHE A 102 6.05 -0.50 5.27
C PHE A 102 7.27 -1.02 6.00
N GLN A 103 7.07 -1.45 7.23
CA GLN A 103 8.07 -2.16 8.01
C GLN A 103 7.54 -3.56 8.33
N PHE A 104 8.29 -4.58 7.95
CA PHE A 104 7.97 -6.00 8.18
C PHE A 104 9.02 -6.65 9.07
N TRP A 105 8.68 -7.73 9.78
CA TRP A 105 9.58 -8.48 10.66
C TRP A 105 9.78 -9.93 10.19
N PRO A 106 10.63 -10.18 9.18
CA PRO A 106 10.91 -11.54 8.72
C PRO A 106 11.81 -12.27 9.72
N VAL A 107 11.23 -13.20 10.50
CA VAL A 107 11.87 -13.88 11.65
C VAL A 107 13.12 -14.71 11.28
N HIS A 108 13.29 -15.07 10.02
CA HIS A 108 14.40 -15.93 9.57
C HIS A 108 15.54 -15.17 8.86
N ILE A 109 15.48 -13.84 8.82
CA ILE A 109 16.49 -13.04 8.10
C ILE A 109 17.41 -12.38 9.12
N PRO A 110 18.71 -12.72 9.15
CA PRO A 110 19.69 -12.03 9.99
C PRO A 110 19.76 -10.53 9.69
N ASP A 111 20.02 -9.75 10.74
CA ASP A 111 20.27 -8.31 10.63
C ASP A 111 21.37 -7.97 9.61
N GLY A 112 21.14 -6.92 8.83
CA GLY A 112 22.11 -6.42 7.84
C GLY A 112 22.26 -7.27 6.58
N ARG A 113 21.47 -8.35 6.40
CA ARG A 113 21.50 -9.18 5.20
C ARG A 113 20.27 -8.94 4.31
N GLU A 114 20.52 -8.70 3.03
CA GLU A 114 19.47 -8.72 2.00
C GLU A 114 18.91 -10.14 1.81
N MET A 115 17.58 -10.24 1.67
CA MET A 115 16.88 -11.50 1.38
C MET A 115 17.33 -12.04 0.01
N THR A 116 17.37 -13.37 -0.16
CA THR A 116 17.48 -14.00 -1.49
C THR A 116 16.14 -13.87 -2.22
N ARG A 117 16.15 -14.09 -3.53
CA ARG A 117 14.93 -14.13 -4.34
C ARG A 117 13.88 -15.08 -3.76
N GLU A 118 14.28 -16.30 -3.38
CA GLU A 118 13.38 -17.33 -2.85
C GLU A 118 12.78 -16.92 -1.51
N GLU A 119 13.57 -16.25 -0.66
CA GLU A 119 13.10 -15.72 0.62
C GLU A 119 12.05 -14.62 0.41
N VAL A 120 12.25 -13.72 -0.55
CA VAL A 120 11.26 -12.69 -0.91
C VAL A 120 9.99 -13.32 -1.46
N GLU A 121 10.12 -14.29 -2.37
CA GLU A 121 8.99 -15.00 -2.96
C GLU A 121 8.18 -15.77 -1.90
N ALA A 122 8.84 -16.39 -0.93
CA ALA A 122 8.18 -17.10 0.16
C ALA A 122 7.49 -16.15 1.14
N PHE A 123 8.18 -15.08 1.57
CA PHE A 123 7.65 -14.14 2.57
C PHE A 123 6.47 -13.34 2.04
N PHE A 124 6.51 -12.94 0.77
CA PHE A 124 5.46 -12.17 0.11
C PHE A 124 4.62 -13.02 -0.84
N ALA A 125 4.45 -14.32 -0.60
CA ALA A 125 3.63 -15.16 -1.46
C ALA A 125 2.21 -14.58 -1.64
N PRO A 126 1.57 -14.70 -2.83
CA PRO A 126 0.21 -14.21 -3.03
C PRO A 126 -0.78 -14.86 -2.04
N GLY A 127 -1.66 -14.03 -1.47
CA GLY A 127 -2.59 -14.43 -0.42
C GLY A 127 -2.02 -14.33 1.00
N THR A 128 -0.72 -14.08 1.17
CA THR A 128 -0.15 -13.78 2.49
C THR A 128 -0.72 -12.47 3.02
N THR A 129 -1.16 -12.50 4.28
CA THR A 129 -1.72 -11.34 4.98
C THR A 129 -0.85 -10.93 6.16
N PHE A 130 -0.70 -9.63 6.36
CA PHE A 130 -0.01 -9.05 7.51
C PHE A 130 -0.98 -8.16 8.27
N ALA A 131 -1.19 -8.43 9.56
CA ALA A 131 -1.98 -7.55 10.41
C ALA A 131 -1.23 -6.23 10.63
N PHE A 132 -1.94 -5.13 10.82
CA PHE A 132 -1.30 -3.86 11.14
C PHE A 132 -0.64 -3.88 12.53
N GLY A 133 0.50 -3.20 12.66
CA GLY A 133 1.26 -3.06 13.90
C GLY A 133 2.68 -3.63 13.85
N GLN A 134 3.30 -3.84 15.01
CA GLN A 134 4.70 -4.26 15.12
C GLN A 134 4.87 -5.74 15.47
N GLY A 135 5.86 -6.39 14.85
CA GLY A 135 6.32 -7.75 15.17
C GLY A 135 6.04 -8.78 14.08
N GLU A 136 6.34 -10.05 14.39
CA GLU A 136 6.14 -11.21 13.50
C GLU A 136 4.71 -11.28 12.96
N GLY A 137 4.57 -11.52 11.65
CA GLY A 137 3.26 -11.61 10.98
C GLY A 137 2.53 -10.27 10.85
N LYS A 138 3.18 -9.15 11.20
CA LYS A 138 2.61 -7.81 11.11
C LYS A 138 3.37 -6.91 10.13
N VAL A 139 2.70 -5.82 9.77
CA VAL A 139 3.26 -4.71 9.01
C VAL A 139 2.95 -3.40 9.72
N ASP A 140 3.98 -2.59 9.93
CA ASP A 140 3.78 -1.22 10.35
C ASP A 140 3.76 -0.34 9.11
N PHE A 141 2.55 0.08 8.76
CA PHE A 141 2.27 0.92 7.62
C PHE A 141 2.40 2.39 8.02
N ALA A 142 3.20 3.14 7.26
CA ALA A 142 3.40 4.57 7.43
C ALA A 142 2.82 5.35 6.24
N LEU A 143 2.11 6.44 6.52
CA LEU A 143 1.59 7.38 5.52
C LEU A 143 1.86 8.81 5.98
N ARG A 144 2.39 9.63 5.08
CA ARG A 144 2.66 11.04 5.34
C ARG A 144 1.36 11.83 5.21
N LEU A 145 0.90 12.42 6.31
CA LEU A 145 -0.33 13.20 6.37
C LEU A 145 -0.05 14.63 6.88
N PRO A 146 -0.86 15.63 6.51
CA PRO A 146 -0.75 16.97 7.09
C PRO A 146 -0.88 16.88 8.62
N VAL A 147 -0.02 17.56 9.38
CA VAL A 147 -0.15 17.65 10.84
C VAL A 147 -1.16 18.74 11.22
N GLY A 148 -1.89 18.56 12.31
CA GLY A 148 -2.79 19.59 12.85
C GLY A 148 -2.05 20.88 13.26
N GLY A 149 -2.79 21.97 13.47
CA GLY A 149 -2.23 23.26 13.89
C GLY A 149 -1.79 24.18 12.73
N PRO A 150 -1.17 25.35 13.02
CA PRO A 150 -0.81 26.35 12.01
C PRO A 150 0.41 25.98 11.14
N PHE A 151 0.96 24.78 11.30
CA PHE A 151 2.17 24.34 10.61
C PHE A 151 1.82 23.44 9.41
N PRO A 152 2.26 23.77 8.18
CA PRO A 152 1.99 22.97 6.97
C PRO A 152 2.87 21.72 6.85
N ASP A 153 3.45 21.26 7.96
CA ASP A 153 4.38 20.13 7.94
C ASP A 153 3.61 18.83 7.75
N ILE A 154 4.08 18.00 6.80
CA ILE A 154 3.54 16.67 6.55
C ILE A 154 4.47 15.66 7.22
N GLU A 155 3.91 14.76 8.00
CA GLU A 155 4.64 13.92 8.96
C GLU A 155 4.11 12.48 8.91
N ALA A 156 4.96 11.49 9.16
CA ALA A 156 4.59 10.09 8.97
C ALA A 156 3.70 9.58 10.11
N SER A 157 2.40 9.43 9.83
CA SER A 157 1.45 8.68 10.66
C SER A 157 1.65 7.18 10.47
N ARG A 158 1.47 6.36 11.52
CA ARG A 158 1.86 4.93 11.49
C ARG A 158 0.85 4.03 12.17
N ALA A 159 0.71 2.79 11.71
CA ALA A 159 -0.09 1.78 12.39
C ALA A 159 0.39 1.58 13.84
N SER A 160 1.70 1.56 14.07
CA SER A 160 2.30 1.36 15.40
C SER A 160 2.10 2.52 16.39
N PHE A 161 1.51 3.64 15.96
CA PHE A 161 1.14 4.73 16.88
C PHE A 161 -0.19 4.46 17.59
N LEU A 162 -0.97 3.49 17.14
CA LEU A 162 -2.11 3.00 17.89
C LEU A 162 -1.67 1.87 18.80
N GLU A 163 -2.26 1.79 19.99
CA GLU A 163 -2.03 0.67 20.91
C GLU A 163 -2.51 -0.66 20.28
N ASN A 164 -3.64 -0.62 19.58
CA ASN A 164 -4.27 -1.77 18.93
C ASN A 164 -4.77 -1.40 17.53
N PRO A 165 -3.88 -1.24 16.53
CA PRO A 165 -4.30 -0.90 15.17
C PRO A 165 -5.14 -2.03 14.55
N GLY A 166 -6.33 -1.69 14.05
CA GLY A 166 -7.15 -2.59 13.26
C GLY A 166 -6.73 -2.61 11.79
N GLY A 167 -6.90 -3.75 11.12
CA GLY A 167 -6.72 -3.89 9.68
C GLY A 167 -5.53 -4.75 9.24
N GLN A 168 -5.35 -4.83 7.93
CA GLN A 168 -4.39 -5.73 7.31
C GLN A 168 -3.93 -5.27 5.93
N LEU A 169 -2.79 -5.82 5.52
CA LEU A 169 -2.26 -5.78 4.16
C LEU A 169 -2.28 -7.20 3.59
N THR A 170 -2.75 -7.36 2.36
CA THR A 170 -2.81 -8.65 1.66
C THR A 170 -2.01 -8.60 0.38
N ILE A 171 -1.08 -9.54 0.19
CA ILE A 171 -0.28 -9.63 -1.03
C ILE A 171 -1.13 -10.21 -2.16
N VAL A 172 -1.16 -9.51 -3.30
CA VAL A 172 -1.92 -9.88 -4.49
C VAL A 172 -1.05 -10.58 -5.52
N SER A 173 0.13 -10.03 -5.81
CA SER A 173 1.03 -10.57 -6.83
C SER A 173 2.47 -10.13 -6.62
N LEU A 174 3.41 -10.91 -7.16
CA LEU A 174 4.81 -10.52 -7.29
C LEU A 174 5.26 -10.64 -8.75
N GLU A 175 6.06 -9.68 -9.19
CA GLU A 175 6.64 -9.66 -10.54
C GLU A 175 8.14 -9.41 -10.45
N ASP A 176 8.94 -10.12 -11.26
CA ASP A 176 10.36 -9.82 -11.40
C ASP A 176 10.54 -8.40 -11.96
N TYR A 177 11.44 -7.63 -11.35
CA TYR A 177 11.73 -6.27 -11.79
C TYR A 177 13.22 -5.95 -11.67
N THR A 178 13.71 -5.19 -12.65
CA THR A 178 15.09 -4.70 -12.66
C THR A 178 15.12 -3.25 -13.12
N TYR A 179 15.94 -2.42 -12.47
CA TYR A 179 16.20 -1.05 -12.90
C TYR A 179 17.71 -0.74 -12.87
N GLN A 180 18.10 0.38 -13.49
CA GLN A 180 19.47 0.89 -13.46
C GLN A 180 19.55 2.02 -12.45
N GLU A 181 20.36 1.84 -11.42
CA GLU A 181 20.71 2.86 -10.44
C GLU A 181 22.00 3.57 -10.88
N LEU A 182 22.03 4.90 -10.77
CA LEU A 182 23.26 5.67 -10.96
C LEU A 182 24.09 5.54 -9.68
N TRP A 183 25.34 5.12 -9.83
CA TRP A 183 26.30 5.01 -8.73
C TRP A 183 27.49 5.92 -9.05
N PRO A 184 28.23 6.44 -8.04
CA PRO A 184 29.33 7.39 -8.29
C PRO A 184 30.39 6.93 -9.31
N LEU A 185 30.49 5.62 -9.58
CA LEU A 185 31.47 5.03 -10.50
C LEU A 185 30.83 4.30 -11.70
N GLY A 186 29.51 4.39 -11.93
CA GLY A 186 28.86 3.75 -13.06
C GLY A 186 27.36 3.48 -12.88
N LYS A 187 26.78 2.65 -13.76
CA LYS A 187 25.41 2.17 -13.62
C LYS A 187 25.42 0.79 -12.95
N ARG A 188 24.60 0.61 -11.92
CA ARG A 188 24.37 -0.68 -11.27
C ARG A 188 22.99 -1.19 -11.67
N THR A 189 22.92 -2.43 -12.13
CA THR A 189 21.62 -3.10 -12.27
C THR A 189 21.17 -3.58 -10.90
N VAL A 190 20.00 -3.12 -10.47
CA VAL A 190 19.34 -3.58 -9.25
C VAL A 190 18.21 -4.52 -9.64
N SER A 191 18.17 -5.69 -8.99
CA SER A 191 17.13 -6.70 -9.20
C SER A 191 16.28 -6.85 -7.95
N GLY A 192 15.00 -7.14 -8.14
CA GLY A 192 14.05 -7.31 -7.06
C GLY A 192 12.68 -7.78 -7.54
N LYS A 193 11.71 -7.73 -6.62
CA LYS A 193 10.31 -7.98 -6.91
C LYS A 193 9.51 -6.71 -6.79
N LEU A 194 8.62 -6.46 -7.74
CA LEU A 194 7.48 -5.59 -7.51
C LEU A 194 6.38 -6.40 -6.85
N ILE A 195 5.86 -5.89 -5.75
CA ILE A 195 4.84 -6.54 -4.94
C ILE A 195 3.62 -5.65 -4.98
N ARG A 196 2.51 -6.22 -5.47
CA ARG A 196 1.20 -5.58 -5.41
C ARG A 196 0.45 -6.10 -4.20
N CYS A 197 -0.17 -5.19 -3.46
CA CYS A 197 -1.00 -5.53 -2.31
C CYS A 197 -2.26 -4.67 -2.25
N THR A 198 -3.24 -5.15 -1.50
CA THR A 198 -4.35 -4.35 -1.01
C THR A 198 -4.21 -4.12 0.49
N LEU A 199 -4.77 -3.03 1.00
CA LEU A 199 -4.78 -2.75 2.42
C LEU A 199 -6.02 -1.98 2.86
N GLU A 200 -6.46 -2.26 4.07
CA GLU A 200 -7.53 -1.55 4.76
C GLU A 200 -7.26 -1.60 6.27
N GLY A 201 -7.56 -0.53 6.98
CA GLY A 201 -7.28 -0.48 8.41
C GLY A 201 -7.13 0.91 8.98
N GLN A 202 -6.41 0.96 10.09
CA GLN A 202 -6.27 2.12 10.95
C GLN A 202 -4.79 2.42 11.18
N ILE A 203 -4.43 3.68 11.05
CA ILE A 203 -3.14 4.21 11.49
C ILE A 203 -3.35 5.30 12.53
N GLY A 204 -2.37 5.47 13.41
CA GLY A 204 -2.37 6.54 14.40
C GLY A 204 -1.85 7.82 13.77
N ARG A 205 -2.63 8.89 13.89
CA ARG A 205 -2.28 10.21 13.41
C ARG A 205 -1.11 10.78 14.23
N TYR A 206 -0.06 11.19 13.55
CA TYR A 206 1.02 11.88 14.24
C TYR A 206 0.57 13.28 14.66
N ASP A 207 0.72 13.59 15.94
CA ASP A 207 0.54 14.94 16.48
C ASP A 207 1.86 15.46 17.04
N ARG A 208 2.33 16.57 16.46
CA ARG A 208 3.58 17.22 16.86
C ARG A 208 3.45 17.92 18.21
N GLU A 209 2.28 18.44 18.56
CA GLU A 209 2.06 19.11 19.84
C GLU A 209 2.12 18.09 20.98
N ALA A 210 1.47 16.92 20.80
CA ALA A 210 1.55 15.81 21.75
C ALA A 210 2.92 15.12 21.80
N ALA A 211 3.74 15.20 20.75
CA ALA A 211 5.04 14.51 20.70
C ALA A 211 6.11 15.11 21.64
N GLU A 212 5.86 16.28 22.27
CA GLU A 212 6.71 17.01 23.24
C GLU A 212 8.22 17.21 22.92
N VAL A 213 8.73 16.74 21.77
CA VAL A 213 10.16 16.81 21.41
C VAL A 213 10.36 17.07 19.92
N ASP A 214 11.17 18.10 19.62
CA ASP A 214 11.62 18.50 18.26
C ASP A 214 12.57 17.48 17.57
N THR A 215 12.61 16.24 18.04
CA THR A 215 13.42 15.17 17.46
C THR A 215 12.50 14.17 16.79
N ILE A 216 12.71 13.99 15.47
CA ILE A 216 12.33 12.88 14.58
C ILE A 216 11.45 11.81 15.24
N PRO A 217 10.29 11.41 14.69
CA PRO A 217 9.40 10.43 15.32
C PRO A 217 10.14 9.09 15.58
N TRP A 218 10.63 8.93 16.81
CA TRP A 218 11.31 7.74 17.30
C TRP A 218 10.29 6.79 17.98
N PRO A 219 10.58 5.48 18.05
CA PRO A 219 9.76 4.45 18.67
C PRO A 219 9.26 4.86 20.07
N GLY A 220 7.94 4.82 20.25
CA GLY A 220 7.28 5.03 21.54
C GLY A 220 6.15 6.06 21.55
N PHE A 221 5.99 6.87 20.49
CA PHE A 221 4.82 7.72 20.35
C PHE A 221 3.55 6.88 20.21
N LEU A 222 2.50 7.25 20.95
CA LEU A 222 1.17 6.66 20.90
C LEU A 222 0.12 7.76 20.81
N THR A 223 -0.96 7.49 20.09
CA THR A 223 -2.13 8.36 19.96
C THR A 223 -3.41 7.52 19.97
N ASP A 224 -4.53 8.15 20.30
CA ASP A 224 -5.89 7.63 20.08
C ASP A 224 -6.56 8.26 18.83
N GLU A 225 -5.89 9.20 18.17
CA GLU A 225 -6.37 9.76 16.90
C GLU A 225 -6.20 8.76 15.75
N VAL A 226 -7.32 8.27 15.24
CA VAL A 226 -7.37 7.25 14.20
C VAL A 226 -7.59 7.87 12.83
N VAL A 227 -6.73 7.51 11.88
CA VAL A 227 -6.98 7.68 10.45
C VAL A 227 -7.36 6.33 9.86
N GLU A 228 -8.54 6.26 9.24
CA GLU A 228 -9.03 5.05 8.58
C GLU A 228 -8.69 5.07 7.11
N ILE A 229 -8.36 3.89 6.57
CA ILE A 229 -7.99 3.69 5.18
C ILE A 229 -8.79 2.51 4.64
N ILE A 230 -9.44 2.73 3.50
CA ILE A 230 -10.21 1.70 2.79
C ILE A 230 -9.86 1.69 1.31
N ASN A 231 -10.18 0.59 0.64
CA ASN A 231 -9.94 0.39 -0.79
C ASN A 231 -8.47 0.66 -1.19
N GLY A 232 -7.54 0.38 -0.28
CA GLY A 232 -6.14 0.68 -0.47
C GLY A 232 -5.50 -0.28 -1.47
N GLU A 233 -4.79 0.27 -2.44
CA GLU A 233 -3.97 -0.47 -3.40
C GLU A 233 -2.56 0.08 -3.40
N CYS A 234 -1.57 -0.80 -3.37
CA CYS A 234 -0.17 -0.38 -3.35
C CYS A 234 0.71 -1.29 -4.22
N VAL A 235 1.74 -0.67 -4.79
CA VAL A 235 2.87 -1.35 -5.43
C VAL A 235 4.15 -0.85 -4.78
N PHE A 236 4.89 -1.76 -4.16
CA PHE A 236 6.21 -1.51 -3.59
C PHE A 236 7.25 -2.48 -4.15
N PHE A 237 8.54 -2.19 -3.96
CA PHE A 237 9.64 -3.00 -4.48
C PHE A 237 10.47 -3.63 -3.37
N VAL A 238 10.97 -4.83 -3.58
CA VAL A 238 11.93 -5.47 -2.68
C VAL A 238 13.15 -5.89 -3.47
N LYS A 239 14.28 -5.22 -3.24
CA LYS A 239 15.58 -5.70 -3.73
C LYS A 239 15.93 -7.01 -3.03
N TYR A 240 16.57 -7.90 -3.77
CA TYR A 240 17.17 -9.13 -3.25
C TYR A 240 18.62 -9.24 -3.74
N ARG A 241 19.39 -10.08 -3.05
CA ARG A 241 20.75 -10.46 -3.46
C ARG A 241 20.79 -11.62 -4.45
#